data_AF-A0A4V2HTG1-F1
#
_entry.id   AF-A0A4V2HTG1-F1
#
_cell.length_a   1.000
_cell.length_b   1.000
_cell.length_c   1.000
_cell.angle_alpha   90.00
_cell.angle_beta   90.00
_cell.angle_gamma   90.00
#
_symmetry.space_group_name_H-M   'P 1'
#
loop_
_entity.id
_entity.type
_entity.pdbx_description
1 polymer ?
#
loop_
_entity_poly.entity_id
_entity_poly.type
_entity_poly.pdbx_seq_one_letter_code
_entity_poly.pdbx_strand_id
1 'polypeptide(L)'
;MGHNGIQLMPDVLVVTNYGDQTFDSDRGSWNITRALRDCLAGKFESFQFDIEVVVAANQNIEIDENRIVALVAEPVKLAAMPPLIFVLEDGMTWLIDGQHRVRALQRLGHKRCVGFVIDDAAPYRISFNGERVAPWMRS
;
A
#
# COMPACT_ATOMS: atom_id res chain seq x y z
N MET A 1 -12.87 25.00 20.38
CA MET A 1 -11.46 24.75 20.02
C MET A 1 -11.08 23.41 20.61
N GLY A 2 -11.12 22.34 19.81
CA GLY A 2 -10.69 21.01 20.22
C GLY A 2 -9.51 20.60 19.36
N HIS A 3 -8.32 20.52 19.96
CA HIS A 3 -7.15 19.92 19.33
C HIS A 3 -7.38 18.41 19.26
N ASN A 4 -7.70 17.90 18.07
CA ASN A 4 -7.59 16.46 17.81
C ASN A 4 -6.13 16.19 17.42
N GLY A 5 -5.34 15.75 18.40
CA GLY A 5 -3.97 15.31 18.20
C GLY A 5 -3.94 14.09 17.30
N ILE A 6 -3.25 14.19 16.17
CA ILE A 6 -2.92 13.06 15.30
C ILE A 6 -1.80 12.29 15.99
N GLN A 7 -2.09 11.08 16.45
CA GLN A 7 -1.07 10.16 16.97
C GLN A 7 -0.56 9.28 15.84
N LEU A 8 0.70 9.48 15.46
CA LEU A 8 1.44 8.67 14.50
C LEU A 8 2.17 7.56 15.27
N MET A 9 2.11 6.32 14.79
CA MET A 9 2.91 5.19 15.30
C MET A 9 3.97 4.80 14.25
N PRO A 10 5.18 4.38 14.65
CA PRO A 10 6.27 4.04 13.72
C PRO A 10 6.50 2.53 13.56
N ASP A 11 7.10 2.19 12.41
CA ASP A 11 7.95 1.01 12.07
C ASP A 11 7.39 -0.08 11.11
N VAL A 12 7.45 0.19 9.80
CA VAL A 12 7.15 -0.82 8.75
C VAL A 12 8.35 -1.73 8.47
N LEU A 13 8.20 -3.03 8.75
CA LEU A 13 9.04 -4.12 8.20
C LEU A 13 8.34 -4.73 6.99
N VAL A 14 9.05 -5.01 5.88
CA VAL A 14 8.49 -5.65 4.67
C VAL A 14 9.02 -7.10 4.55
N VAL A 15 8.16 -8.11 4.70
CA VAL A 15 8.52 -9.52 4.42
C VAL A 15 7.73 -10.07 3.23
N THR A 16 8.44 -10.34 2.13
CA THR A 16 7.89 -11.08 0.99
C THR A 16 8.03 -12.58 1.23
N ASN A 17 6.92 -13.32 1.33
CA ASN A 17 6.96 -14.78 1.36
C ASN A 17 6.73 -15.36 -0.05
N TYR A 18 7.49 -16.37 -0.45
CA TYR A 18 7.47 -16.90 -1.82
C TYR A 18 6.14 -17.62 -2.11
N GLY A 19 5.33 -17.02 -2.97
CA GLY A 19 4.09 -17.59 -3.52
C GLY A 19 2.94 -16.59 -3.55
N ASP A 20 2.84 -15.73 -2.53
CA ASP A 20 1.88 -14.63 -2.43
C ASP A 20 2.59 -13.34 -2.00
N GLN A 21 2.35 -12.24 -2.73
CA GLN A 21 2.86 -10.94 -2.32
C GLN A 21 2.18 -10.56 -1.01
N THR A 22 2.97 -10.54 0.06
CA THR A 22 2.55 -10.09 1.39
C THR A 22 3.16 -8.73 1.64
N PHE A 23 2.34 -7.78 2.08
CA PHE A 23 2.80 -6.48 2.57
C PHE A 23 2.56 -6.40 4.06
N ASP A 24 3.58 -5.96 4.79
CA ASP A 24 3.57 -5.84 6.24
C ASP A 24 3.69 -4.35 6.61
N SER A 25 3.01 -3.95 7.67
CA SER A 25 3.07 -2.60 8.25
C SER A 25 2.71 -2.66 9.73
N ASP A 26 2.89 -1.57 10.47
CA ASP A 26 2.41 -1.44 11.87
C ASP A 26 0.94 -1.81 12.05
N ARG A 27 0.15 -1.64 10.98
CA ARG A 27 -1.27 -1.94 10.96
C ARG A 27 -1.57 -3.41 10.71
N GLY A 28 -0.57 -4.22 10.36
CA GLY A 28 -0.67 -5.66 10.10
C GLY A 28 -0.27 -6.04 8.68
N SER A 29 -0.51 -7.32 8.38
CA SER A 29 -0.06 -7.99 7.17
C SER A 29 -1.21 -8.23 6.19
N TRP A 30 -0.92 -8.14 4.88
CA TRP A 30 -1.92 -8.13 3.83
C TRP A 30 -1.60 -9.13 2.71
N ASN A 31 -2.59 -9.93 2.27
CA ASN A 31 -2.47 -10.76 1.07
C ASN A 31 -2.78 -9.93 -0.18
N ILE A 32 -1.73 -9.35 -0.77
CA ILE A 32 -1.83 -8.48 -1.94
C ILE A 32 -2.23 -9.26 -3.19
N THR A 33 -1.78 -10.51 -3.35
CA THR A 33 -2.20 -11.35 -4.49
C THR A 33 -3.71 -11.52 -4.54
N ARG A 34 -4.33 -11.85 -3.40
CA ARG A 34 -5.77 -12.02 -3.28
C ARG A 34 -6.51 -10.70 -3.52
N ALA A 35 -6.03 -9.62 -2.92
CA ALA A 35 -6.60 -8.29 -3.10
C ALA A 35 -6.57 -7.88 -4.57
N LEU A 36 -5.43 -8.03 -5.24
CA LEU A 36 -5.26 -7.68 -6.65
C LEU A 36 -6.17 -8.51 -7.55
N ARG A 37 -6.23 -9.84 -7.33
CA ARG A 37 -7.10 -10.73 -8.10
C ARG A 37 -8.56 -10.30 -8.01
N ASP A 38 -9.03 -9.99 -6.81
CA ASP A 38 -10.41 -9.61 -6.57
C ASP A 38 -10.72 -8.20 -7.13
N CYS A 39 -9.75 -7.27 -7.07
CA CYS A 39 -9.82 -5.97 -7.75
C CYS A 39 -9.93 -6.12 -9.27
N LEU A 40 -9.06 -6.94 -9.89
CA LEU A 40 -9.07 -7.19 -11.33
C LEU A 40 -10.31 -7.95 -11.80
N ALA A 41 -10.98 -8.68 -10.90
CA ALA A 41 -12.27 -9.29 -11.16
C ALA A 41 -13.47 -8.32 -11.08
N GLY A 42 -13.22 -7.02 -10.83
CA GLY A 42 -14.24 -5.98 -10.79
C GLY A 42 -15.08 -5.96 -9.52
N LYS A 43 -14.59 -6.56 -8.42
CA LYS A 43 -15.31 -6.52 -7.13
C LYS A 43 -15.24 -5.17 -6.43
N PHE A 44 -14.28 -4.32 -6.82
CA PHE A 44 -14.02 -3.02 -6.20
C PHE A 44 -13.95 -1.93 -7.25
N GLU A 45 -14.41 -0.75 -6.88
CA GLU A 45 -14.29 0.44 -7.71
C GLU A 45 -12.85 0.98 -7.67
N SER A 46 -12.50 1.71 -8.74
CA SER A 46 -11.22 2.42 -8.83
C SER A 46 -11.44 3.92 -8.88
N PHE A 47 -10.56 4.65 -8.21
CA PHE A 47 -10.63 6.11 -8.08
C PHE A 47 -9.29 6.74 -8.48
N GLN A 48 -9.35 8.03 -8.84
CA GLN A 48 -8.16 8.84 -9.03
C GLN A 48 -7.76 9.50 -7.70
N PHE A 49 -6.47 9.42 -7.38
CA PHE A 49 -5.88 10.03 -6.19
C PHE A 49 -4.81 11.04 -6.59
N ASP A 50 -4.66 12.08 -5.77
CA ASP A 50 -3.53 13.00 -5.88
C ASP A 50 -2.26 12.33 -5.34
N ILE A 51 -1.22 12.28 -6.18
CA ILE A 51 0.04 11.62 -5.83
C ILE A 51 0.71 12.30 -4.62
N GLU A 52 0.65 13.62 -4.50
CA GLU A 52 1.29 14.35 -3.42
C GLU A 52 0.62 14.00 -2.08
N VAL A 53 -0.71 13.87 -2.07
CA VAL A 53 -1.46 13.43 -0.88
C VAL A 53 -1.11 12.00 -0.48
N VAL A 54 -1.09 11.07 -1.45
CA VAL A 54 -0.74 9.67 -1.17
C VAL A 54 0.70 9.56 -0.66
N VAL A 55 1.64 10.29 -1.26
CA VAL A 55 3.03 10.33 -0.81
C VAL A 55 3.16 10.86 0.62
N ALA A 56 2.50 11.98 0.93
CA ALA A 56 2.56 12.59 2.26
C ALA A 56 2.02 11.65 3.34
N ALA A 57 0.94 10.93 3.04
CA ALA A 57 0.36 9.92 3.94
C ALA A 57 1.28 8.72 4.20
N ASN A 58 2.23 8.46 3.31
CA ASN A 58 3.15 7.31 3.35
C ASN A 58 4.62 7.75 3.54
N GLN A 59 4.85 8.91 4.17
CA GLN A 59 6.20 9.47 4.32
C GLN A 59 7.12 8.66 5.24
N ASN A 60 6.55 7.90 6.18
CA ASN A 60 7.30 7.12 7.18
C ASN A 60 7.53 5.66 6.76
N ILE A 61 7.12 5.26 5.56
CA ILE A 61 7.34 3.90 5.07
C ILE A 61 8.78 3.77 4.56
N GLU A 62 9.43 2.64 4.86
CA GLU A 62 10.75 2.34 4.30
C GLU A 62 10.68 2.28 2.77
N ILE A 63 11.53 3.05 2.11
CA ILE A 63 11.60 3.16 0.66
C ILE A 63 12.96 2.64 0.19
N ASP A 64 12.91 1.72 -0.77
CA ASP A 64 14.07 1.26 -1.51
C ASP A 64 14.26 2.17 -2.72
N GLU A 65 15.25 3.04 -2.61
CA GLU A 65 15.61 4.01 -3.63
C GLU A 65 15.96 3.36 -4.97
N ASN A 66 16.63 2.20 -4.95
CA ASN A 66 17.01 1.49 -6.17
C ASN A 66 15.78 0.95 -6.91
N ARG A 67 14.75 0.49 -6.18
CA ARG A 67 13.48 0.09 -6.79
C ARG A 67 12.79 1.26 -7.48
N ILE A 68 12.82 2.45 -6.88
CA ILE A 68 12.23 3.65 -7.52
C ILE A 68 12.99 3.98 -8.80
N VAL A 69 14.33 4.00 -8.75
CA VAL A 69 15.16 4.28 -9.93
C VAL A 69 14.88 3.28 -11.05
N ALA A 70 14.77 1.99 -10.73
CA ALA A 70 14.42 0.95 -11.70
C ALA A 70 13.03 1.18 -12.33
N LEU A 71 12.03 1.56 -11.53
CA LEU A 71 10.69 1.87 -12.03
C LEU A 71 10.67 3.12 -12.92
N VAL A 72 11.42 4.16 -12.55
CA VAL A 72 11.55 5.40 -13.34
C VAL A 72 12.24 5.14 -14.68
N ALA A 73 13.19 4.19 -14.74
CA ALA A 73 13.87 3.79 -15.96
C ALA A 73 12.98 3.02 -16.96
N GLU A 74 11.85 2.46 -16.50
CA GLU A 74 10.89 1.69 -17.33
C GLU A 74 9.48 2.33 -17.34
N PRO A 75 9.31 3.58 -17.83
CA PRO A 75 8.05 4.32 -17.69
C PRO A 75 6.85 3.67 -18.40
N VAL A 76 7.09 2.99 -19.53
CA VAL A 76 6.04 2.25 -20.26
C VAL A 76 5.50 1.09 -19.42
N LYS A 77 6.40 0.35 -18.75
CA LYS A 77 6.02 -0.76 -17.88
C LYS A 77 5.31 -0.25 -16.63
N LEU A 78 5.80 0.83 -16.03
CA LEU A 78 5.14 1.48 -14.90
C LEU A 78 3.70 1.92 -15.23
N ALA A 79 3.47 2.47 -16.43
CA ALA A 79 2.14 2.84 -16.90
C ALA A 79 1.23 1.64 -17.19
N ALA A 80 1.80 0.49 -17.58
CA ALA A 80 1.06 -0.75 -17.82
C ALA A 80 0.78 -1.56 -16.55
N MET A 81 1.35 -1.19 -15.39
CA MET A 81 1.07 -1.87 -14.13
C MET A 81 -0.38 -1.66 -13.67
N PRO A 82 -0.97 -2.64 -12.96
CA PRO A 82 -2.35 -2.52 -12.46
C PRO A 82 -2.50 -1.32 -11.53
N PRO A 83 -3.72 -0.77 -11.35
CA PRO A 83 -3.96 0.27 -10.35
C PRO A 83 -3.43 -0.10 -8.95
N LEU A 84 -3.11 0.91 -8.15
CA LEU A 84 -2.69 0.73 -6.76
C LEU A 84 -3.81 0.10 -5.93
N ILE A 85 -3.50 -0.45 -4.76
CA ILE A 85 -4.52 -1.05 -3.88
C ILE A 85 -4.57 -0.26 -2.59
N PHE A 86 -5.76 0.24 -2.29
CA PHE A 86 -6.09 0.93 -1.07
C PHE A 86 -7.13 0.15 -0.26
N VAL A 87 -7.10 0.32 1.05
CA VAL A 87 -8.12 -0.18 1.98
C VAL A 87 -8.74 0.98 2.75
N LEU A 88 -10.04 0.90 3.02
CA LEU A 88 -10.74 1.81 3.92
C LEU A 88 -10.85 1.14 5.29
N GLU A 89 -10.14 1.68 6.28
CA GLU A 89 -10.25 1.24 7.67
C GLU A 89 -10.38 2.47 8.57
N ASP A 90 -11.30 2.43 9.53
CA ASP A 90 -11.58 3.52 10.48
C ASP A 90 -11.85 4.89 9.82
N GLY A 91 -12.51 4.86 8.66
CA GLY A 91 -12.81 6.07 7.87
C GLY A 91 -11.60 6.67 7.14
N MET A 92 -10.48 5.97 7.12
CA MET A 92 -9.23 6.39 6.49
C MET A 92 -8.85 5.46 5.34
N THR A 93 -8.31 6.03 4.26
CA THR A 93 -7.86 5.27 3.08
C THR A 93 -6.35 5.05 3.14
N TRP A 94 -5.93 3.78 3.16
CA TRP A 94 -4.54 3.38 3.34
C TRP A 94 -4.01 2.67 2.09
N LEU A 95 -2.79 3.00 1.67
CA LEU A 95 -2.11 2.33 0.57
C LEU A 95 -1.45 1.05 1.09
N ILE A 96 -1.90 -0.11 0.59
CA ILE A 96 -1.36 -1.43 1.02
C ILE A 96 -0.42 -2.05 -0.02
N ASP A 97 -0.39 -1.54 -1.26
CA ASP A 97 0.58 -1.94 -2.28
C ASP A 97 0.93 -0.77 -3.22
N GLY A 98 2.21 -0.70 -3.63
CA GLY A 98 2.69 0.22 -4.66
C GLY A 98 3.32 1.52 -4.17
N GLN A 99 3.90 1.53 -2.96
CA GLN A 99 4.58 2.70 -2.39
C GLN A 99 5.76 3.18 -3.27
N HIS A 100 6.63 2.26 -3.73
CA HIS A 100 7.72 2.60 -4.66
C HIS A 100 7.18 3.10 -6.01
N ARG A 101 6.03 2.56 -6.47
CA ARG A 101 5.38 2.97 -7.71
C ARG A 101 4.84 4.39 -7.63
N VAL A 102 4.16 4.75 -6.54
CA VAL A 102 3.68 6.12 -6.29
C VAL A 102 4.84 7.11 -6.29
N ARG A 103 5.96 6.77 -5.65
CA ARG A 103 7.17 7.60 -5.64
C ARG A 103 7.79 7.71 -7.05
N ALA A 104 7.81 6.64 -7.82
CA ALA A 104 8.29 6.66 -9.21
C ALA A 104 7.41 7.55 -10.10
N LEU A 105 6.08 7.44 -9.97
CA LEU A 105 5.12 8.30 -10.67
C LEU A 105 5.32 9.78 -10.28
N GLN A 106 5.56 10.06 -9.00
CA GLN A 106 5.87 11.42 -8.52
C GLN A 106 7.14 11.97 -9.21
N ARG A 107 8.21 11.19 -9.30
CA ARG A 107 9.46 11.61 -9.96
C ARG A 107 9.33 11.85 -11.45
N LEU A 108 8.46 11.10 -12.11
CA LEU A 108 8.11 11.29 -13.51
C LEU A 108 7.16 12.48 -13.72
N GLY A 109 6.76 13.19 -12.66
CA GLY A 109 5.93 14.39 -12.74
C GLY A 109 4.43 14.12 -12.87
N HIS A 110 3.98 12.88 -12.66
CA HIS A 110 2.55 12.59 -12.63
C HIS A 110 1.89 13.26 -11.42
N LYS A 111 0.68 13.80 -11.65
CA LYS A 111 -0.12 14.45 -10.60
C LYS A 111 -1.18 13.53 -10.00
N ARG A 112 -1.60 12.51 -10.74
CA ARG A 112 -2.63 11.58 -10.32
C ARG A 112 -2.21 10.14 -10.55
N CYS A 113 -2.68 9.25 -9.68
CA CYS A 113 -2.62 7.81 -9.84
C CYS A 113 -4.03 7.21 -9.74
N VAL A 114 -4.20 5.99 -10.24
CA VAL A 114 -5.44 5.22 -10.10
C VAL A 114 -5.20 4.13 -9.07
N GLY A 115 -6.19 3.89 -8.20
CA GLY A 115 -6.19 2.71 -7.34
C GLY A 115 -7.58 2.21 -7.01
N PHE A 116 -7.64 0.93 -6.69
CA PHE A 116 -8.82 0.26 -6.16
C PHE A 116 -8.99 0.59 -4.67
N VAL A 117 -10.24 0.72 -4.22
CA VAL A 117 -10.55 0.91 -2.79
C VAL A 117 -11.34 -0.29 -2.29
N ILE A 118 -10.79 -0.98 -1.30
CA ILE A 118 -11.41 -2.10 -0.61
C ILE A 118 -12.02 -1.59 0.69
N ASP A 119 -13.34 -1.66 0.83
CA ASP A 119 -14.10 -1.18 1.99
C ASP A 119 -14.27 -2.24 3.09
N ASP A 120 -14.30 -3.53 2.74
CA ASP A 120 -14.16 -4.66 3.67
C ASP A 120 -12.79 -5.32 3.52
N ALA A 121 -11.82 -4.83 4.29
CA ALA A 121 -10.42 -5.24 4.19
C ALA A 121 -10.10 -6.51 4.99
N ALA A 122 -11.00 -6.95 5.90
CA ALA A 122 -10.77 -8.08 6.81
C ALA A 122 -10.41 -9.40 6.09
N PRO A 123 -11.00 -9.78 4.94
CA PRO A 123 -10.64 -11.01 4.23
C PRO A 123 -9.22 -11.03 3.64
N TYR A 124 -8.57 -9.87 3.54
CA TYR A 124 -7.22 -9.71 2.98
C TYR A 124 -6.15 -9.60 4.08
N ARG A 125 -6.57 -9.48 5.34
CA ARG A 125 -5.67 -9.49 6.49
C ARG A 125 -5.08 -10.88 6.71
N ILE A 126 -3.77 -10.95 6.83
CA ILE A 126 -3.05 -12.16 7.23
C ILE A 126 -2.93 -12.15 8.76
N SER A 127 -3.36 -13.25 9.40
CA SER A 127 -3.15 -13.49 10.82
C SER A 127 -2.05 -14.54 10.99
N PHE A 128 -1.11 -14.30 11.89
CA PHE A 128 -0.07 -15.28 12.23
C PHE A 128 -0.39 -15.89 13.59
N ASN A 129 -0.66 -17.20 13.64
CA ASN A 129 -0.96 -17.94 14.87
C ASN A 129 -2.09 -17.32 15.73
N GLY A 130 -3.11 -16.74 15.11
CA GLY A 130 -4.22 -16.09 15.81
C GLY A 130 -3.88 -14.70 16.37
N GLU A 131 -2.65 -14.23 16.19
CA GLU A 131 -2.22 -12.89 16.54
C GLU A 131 -2.02 -12.02 15.30
N ARG A 132 -2.31 -10.73 15.45
CA ARG A 132 -2.14 -9.71 14.40
C ARG A 132 -0.68 -9.27 14.22
N VAL A 133 0.24 -9.84 15.01
CA VAL A 133 1.67 -9.52 15.01
C VAL A 133 2.41 -10.69 14.38
N ALA A 134 3.17 -10.41 13.32
CA ALA A 134 4.00 -11.42 12.69
C ALA A 134 5.00 -12.00 13.70
N PRO A 135 5.29 -13.32 13.69
CA PRO A 135 6.05 -13.96 14.77
C PRO A 135 7.45 -13.41 14.97
N TRP A 136 8.04 -12.80 13.94
CA TRP A 136 9.37 -12.18 13.97
C TRP A 136 9.37 -10.73 14.48
N MET A 137 8.22 -10.09 14.68
CA MET A 137 8.11 -8.79 15.34
C MET A 137 8.06 -8.87 16.87
N ARG A 138 8.12 -10.08 17.45
CA ARG A 138 8.14 -10.30 18.91
C ARG A 138 9.55 -10.23 19.53
N SER A 139 10.55 -9.71 18.81
CA SER A 139 11.93 -9.59 19.28
C SER A 139 12.12 -8.42 20.24
#